data_AF-A0A7J5BP01-F1
#
_entry.id   AF-A0A7J5BP01-F1
#
_cell.length_a   1.000
_cell.length_b   1.000
_cell.length_c   1.000
_cell.angle_alpha   90.00
_cell.angle_beta   90.00
_cell.angle_gamma   90.00
#
_symmetry.space_group_name_H-M   'P 1'
#
loop_
_entity.id
_entity.type
_entity.pdbx_description
1 polymer ?
#
loop_
_entity_poly.entity_id
_entity_poly.type
_entity_poly.pdbx_seq_one_letter_code
_entity_poly.pdbx_strand_id
1 'polypeptide(L)'
;MNRFVRAFLQLFAAPRLNMLEDYPKVRQFQRTLAARPASTFRYLDREVVSADGDHPIAVRLFEPRERTRDEVLLFFHGGGWVTGDIESYTPACATMADLTGCLVASVDYRLAPEHPFPAGLEDCERVTRLFLDEPARLGASDADRIVLVGDSAGGNLAAVVSLRLHAAGHRGVRRQILLYPVTQCDHDPRTSPFPSVRNLGDDYRLTNTEVQDYVELYVPDGVERSDPDVAPLLAPDLAGQPETLVITAELDLLRDEGEAYGEALAAAGVDARVHRVDGALHGFISLPRFSRSLREAYEVINAFLDEPVTTRPSTVEAAE
;
A
#
# COMPACT_ATOMS: atom_id res chain seq x y z
N MET A 1 -9.74 9.25 -25.90
CA MET A 1 -8.51 8.40 -25.90
C MET A 1 -8.24 7.89 -27.32
N ASN A 2 -7.03 8.10 -27.84
CA ASN A 2 -6.67 7.77 -29.23
C ASN A 2 -6.57 6.24 -29.41
N ARG A 3 -7.12 5.67 -30.50
CA ARG A 3 -7.14 4.20 -30.76
C ARG A 3 -5.74 3.58 -30.73
N PHE A 4 -4.72 4.36 -31.09
CA PHE A 4 -3.31 3.94 -31.05
C PHE A 4 -2.76 3.76 -29.63
N VAL A 5 -3.20 4.57 -28.66
CA VAL A 5 -2.77 4.43 -27.26
C VAL A 5 -3.39 3.18 -26.64
N ARG A 6 -4.68 2.91 -26.92
CA ARG A 6 -5.34 1.65 -26.48
C ARG A 6 -4.66 0.41 -27.07
N ALA A 7 -4.29 0.45 -28.35
CA ALA A 7 -3.58 -0.65 -29.01
C ALA A 7 -2.15 -0.87 -28.47
N PHE A 8 -1.44 0.21 -28.10
CA PHE A 8 -0.11 0.11 -27.47
C PHE A 8 -0.20 -0.45 -26.04
N LEU A 9 -1.25 -0.10 -25.29
CA LEU A 9 -1.49 -0.61 -23.93
C LEU A 9 -1.95 -2.08 -23.94
N GLN A 10 -2.76 -2.50 -24.93
CA GLN A 10 -3.12 -3.91 -25.14
C GLN A 10 -1.92 -4.79 -25.53
N LEU A 11 -0.83 -4.21 -26.05
CA LEU A 11 0.42 -4.94 -26.32
C LEU A 11 1.14 -5.41 -25.03
N PHE A 12 0.77 -4.83 -23.88
CA PHE A 12 1.21 -5.23 -22.55
C PHE A 12 0.16 -6.10 -21.81
N ALA A 13 -0.93 -6.50 -22.49
CA ALA A 13 -1.86 -7.46 -21.92
C ALA A 13 -1.11 -8.76 -21.64
N ALA A 14 -0.91 -9.06 -20.35
CA ALA A 14 -0.37 -10.33 -19.91
C ALA A 14 -1.28 -11.46 -20.45
N PRO A 15 -0.76 -12.67 -20.70
CA PRO A 15 -1.64 -13.83 -20.84
C PRO A 15 -2.60 -13.82 -19.65
N ARG A 16 -3.91 -13.96 -19.86
CA ARG A 16 -4.90 -13.95 -18.78
C ARG A 16 -4.45 -14.97 -17.73
N LEU A 17 -3.91 -14.48 -16.62
CA LEU A 17 -3.42 -15.30 -15.52
C LEU A 17 -4.63 -15.69 -14.70
N ASN A 18 -4.76 -16.98 -14.39
CA ASN A 18 -5.70 -17.43 -13.38
C ASN A 18 -4.95 -17.40 -12.05
N MET A 19 -5.18 -16.38 -11.22
CA MET A 19 -4.37 -16.22 -10.01
C MET A 19 -4.63 -17.34 -8.99
N LEU A 20 -5.77 -18.02 -9.06
CA LEU A 20 -6.06 -19.20 -8.23
C LEU A 20 -5.06 -20.34 -8.46
N GLU A 21 -4.50 -20.46 -9.67
CA GLU A 21 -3.59 -21.55 -10.06
C GLU A 21 -2.16 -21.08 -10.34
N ASP A 22 -2.00 -19.89 -10.95
CA ASP A 22 -0.73 -19.42 -11.50
C ASP A 22 0.09 -18.60 -10.51
N TYR A 23 -0.44 -18.24 -9.33
CA TYR A 23 0.30 -17.42 -8.36
C TYR A 23 1.69 -17.95 -7.98
N PRO A 24 1.96 -19.27 -7.87
CA PRO A 24 3.30 -19.75 -7.56
C PRO A 24 4.28 -19.44 -8.70
N LYS A 25 3.83 -19.51 -9.96
CA LYS A 25 4.63 -19.16 -11.14
C LYS A 25 4.92 -17.67 -11.18
N VAL A 26 3.92 -16.84 -10.83
CA VAL A 26 4.08 -15.39 -10.73
C VAL A 26 5.13 -15.03 -9.68
N ARG A 27 5.06 -15.61 -8.46
CA ARG A 27 6.08 -15.43 -7.42
C ARG A 27 7.47 -15.83 -7.91
N GLN A 28 7.61 -16.99 -8.54
CA GLN A 28 8.89 -17.45 -9.07
C GLN A 28 9.46 -16.51 -10.14
N PHE A 29 8.60 -16.02 -11.04
CA PHE A 29 8.99 -15.09 -12.09
C PHE A 29 9.43 -13.73 -11.51
N GLN A 30 8.68 -13.19 -10.54
CA GLN A 30 9.02 -11.96 -9.82
C GLN A 30 10.41 -12.06 -9.17
N ARG A 31 10.69 -13.15 -8.45
CA ARG A 31 12.01 -13.40 -7.84
C ARG A 31 13.14 -13.47 -8.88
N THR A 32 12.87 -14.11 -10.02
CA THR A 32 13.86 -14.24 -11.10
C THR A 32 14.19 -12.88 -11.72
N LEU A 33 13.20 -12.01 -11.92
CA LEU A 33 13.42 -10.64 -12.40
C LEU A 33 14.09 -9.74 -11.35
N ALA A 34 13.80 -9.99 -10.07
CA ALA A 34 14.35 -9.26 -8.94
C ALA A 34 15.83 -9.56 -8.67
N ALA A 35 16.33 -10.72 -9.12
CA ALA A 35 17.71 -11.17 -8.98
C ALA A 35 18.70 -10.28 -9.74
N ARG A 36 18.90 -9.06 -9.24
CA ARG A 36 19.99 -8.16 -9.57
C ARG A 36 21.09 -8.30 -8.53
N PRO A 37 22.36 -8.03 -8.87
CA PRO A 37 23.44 -8.12 -7.89
C PRO A 37 23.18 -7.15 -6.72
N ALA A 38 23.23 -7.67 -5.50
CA ALA A 38 23.04 -6.94 -4.23
C ALA A 38 23.94 -5.69 -4.09
N SER A 39 25.02 -5.58 -4.86
CA SER A 39 25.98 -4.47 -4.82
C SER A 39 25.45 -3.12 -5.31
N THR A 40 24.20 -3.03 -5.79
CA THR A 40 23.64 -1.79 -6.35
C THR A 40 22.84 -0.97 -5.33
N PHE A 41 22.32 -1.61 -4.27
CA PHE A 41 21.38 -0.99 -3.34
C PHE A 41 21.98 -0.86 -1.95
N ARG A 42 21.59 0.20 -1.22
CA ARG A 42 22.00 0.44 0.16
C ARG A 42 20.87 -0.01 1.07
N TYR A 43 20.98 -1.20 1.64
CA TYR A 43 19.97 -1.69 2.56
C TYR A 43 20.54 -2.50 3.72
N LEU A 44 19.75 -2.60 4.79
CA LEU A 44 20.01 -3.40 5.97
C LEU A 44 18.77 -4.23 6.29
N ASP A 45 18.95 -5.55 6.42
CA ASP A 45 17.88 -6.46 6.82
C ASP A 45 17.78 -6.53 8.35
N ARG A 46 16.53 -6.56 8.82
CA ARG A 46 16.14 -6.73 10.22
C ARG A 46 15.01 -7.74 10.31
N GLU A 47 14.79 -8.26 11.51
CA GLU A 47 13.66 -9.12 11.82
C GLU A 47 12.89 -8.56 13.00
N VAL A 48 11.57 -8.68 12.93
CA VAL A 48 10.64 -8.42 14.03
C VAL A 48 9.98 -9.74 14.37
N VAL A 49 9.95 -10.10 15.65
CA VAL A 49 9.21 -11.27 16.10
C VAL A 49 7.71 -10.95 16.07
N SER A 50 6.93 -11.87 15.48
CA SER A 50 5.46 -11.86 15.45
C SER A 50 4.83 -11.70 16.84
N ALA A 51 3.52 -11.40 16.89
CA ALA A 51 2.82 -11.12 18.15
C ALA A 51 2.71 -12.36 19.06
N ASP A 52 2.52 -13.53 18.46
CA ASP A 52 2.47 -14.85 19.10
C ASP A 52 3.88 -15.42 19.40
N GLY A 53 4.89 -14.97 18.66
CA GLY A 53 6.28 -15.40 18.83
C GLY A 53 6.67 -16.58 17.94
N ASP A 54 5.83 -16.95 16.97
CA ASP A 54 5.95 -18.20 16.23
C ASP A 54 6.80 -18.08 14.95
N HIS A 55 6.93 -16.88 14.38
CA HIS A 55 7.76 -16.61 13.20
C HIS A 55 8.44 -15.23 13.22
N PRO A 56 9.57 -15.06 12.52
CA PRO A 56 10.14 -13.76 12.23
C PRO A 56 9.41 -13.09 11.05
N ILE A 57 9.32 -11.76 11.10
CA ILE A 57 8.83 -10.89 10.03
C ILE A 57 10.03 -10.08 9.54
N ALA A 58 10.42 -10.28 8.28
CA ALA A 58 11.58 -9.57 7.73
C ALA A 58 11.22 -8.12 7.42
N VAL A 59 12.15 -7.21 7.72
CA VAL A 59 12.06 -5.78 7.43
C VAL A 59 13.37 -5.31 6.81
N ARG A 60 13.33 -4.82 5.57
CA ARG A 60 14.50 -4.30 4.86
C ARG A 60 14.47 -2.78 4.86
N LEU A 61 15.51 -2.18 5.43
CA LEU A 61 15.70 -0.74 5.49
C LEU A 61 16.51 -0.29 4.28
N PHE A 62 15.96 0.59 3.45
CA PHE A 62 16.63 1.18 2.30
C PHE A 62 17.09 2.59 2.63
N GLU A 63 18.40 2.83 2.57
CA GLU A 63 18.98 4.14 2.76
C GLU A 63 18.97 4.95 1.47
N PRO A 64 18.50 6.21 1.49
CA PRO A 64 18.59 7.09 0.34
C PRO A 64 20.04 7.44 0.03
N ARG A 65 20.34 7.80 -1.21
CA ARG A 65 21.66 8.35 -1.57
C ARG A 65 22.06 9.56 -0.74
N GLU A 66 21.09 10.42 -0.47
CA GLU A 66 21.18 11.62 0.36
C GLU A 66 19.93 11.64 1.25
N ARG A 67 20.13 11.59 2.58
CA ARG A 67 19.03 11.70 3.53
C ARG A 67 18.72 13.17 3.74
N THR A 68 17.58 13.61 3.22
CA THR A 68 17.11 15.00 3.33
C THR A 68 15.94 15.15 4.28
N ARG A 69 15.36 14.03 4.73
CA ARG A 69 14.19 13.97 5.62
C ARG A 69 14.44 13.02 6.78
N ASP A 70 13.89 13.38 7.94
CA ASP A 70 13.97 12.57 9.15
C ASP A 70 12.89 11.47 9.16
N GLU A 71 11.82 11.68 8.40
CA GLU A 71 10.73 10.73 8.19
C GLU A 71 11.24 9.35 7.76
N VAL A 72 10.57 8.31 8.28
CA VAL A 72 10.75 6.94 7.82
C VAL A 72 9.45 6.44 7.22
N LEU A 73 9.52 5.99 5.97
CA LEU A 73 8.39 5.41 5.26
C LEU A 73 8.33 3.91 5.57
N LEU A 74 7.41 3.51 6.46
CA LEU A 74 7.14 2.10 6.74
C LEU A 74 6.21 1.58 5.64
N PHE A 75 6.78 0.78 4.75
CA PHE A 75 6.20 0.37 3.48
C PHE A 75 5.64 -1.05 3.51
N PHE A 76 4.39 -1.21 3.08
CA PHE A 76 3.73 -2.49 2.82
C PHE A 76 3.58 -2.67 1.30
N HIS A 77 4.13 -3.75 0.78
CA HIS A 77 4.12 -3.99 -0.65
C HIS A 77 2.75 -4.43 -1.16
N GLY A 78 2.45 -4.16 -2.43
CA GLY A 78 1.28 -4.70 -3.12
C GLY A 78 1.47 -6.13 -3.62
N GLY A 79 0.54 -6.60 -4.45
CA GLY A 79 0.54 -7.95 -5.00
C GLY A 79 -0.70 -8.78 -4.64
N GLY A 80 -1.81 -8.11 -4.33
CA GLY A 80 -3.09 -8.77 -4.04
C GLY A 80 -3.03 -9.68 -2.82
N TRP A 81 -2.23 -9.34 -1.81
CA TRP A 81 -1.95 -10.15 -0.60
C TRP A 81 -1.34 -11.53 -0.85
N VAL A 82 -1.13 -11.90 -2.12
CA VAL A 82 -0.75 -13.25 -2.57
C VAL A 82 0.62 -13.25 -3.23
N THR A 83 1.06 -12.14 -3.82
CA THR A 83 2.34 -12.03 -4.53
C THR A 83 3.15 -10.83 -4.04
N GLY A 84 4.35 -10.66 -4.59
CA GLY A 84 5.32 -9.72 -4.04
C GLY A 84 6.14 -10.37 -2.93
N ASP A 85 7.30 -9.78 -2.67
CA ASP A 85 8.18 -10.05 -1.55
C ASP A 85 9.23 -8.95 -1.48
N ILE A 86 10.02 -8.97 -0.41
CA ILE A 86 11.10 -8.01 -0.16
C ILE A 86 12.11 -7.90 -1.32
N GLU A 87 12.34 -8.99 -2.06
CA GLU A 87 13.27 -9.00 -3.19
C GLU A 87 12.64 -8.33 -4.43
N SER A 88 11.42 -8.70 -4.79
CA SER A 88 10.72 -8.13 -5.93
C SER A 88 10.39 -6.64 -5.77
N TYR A 89 10.22 -6.16 -4.54
CA TYR A 89 10.03 -4.74 -4.23
C TYR A 89 11.32 -3.96 -3.96
N THR A 90 12.48 -4.61 -3.83
CA THR A 90 13.76 -3.93 -3.59
C THR A 90 14.02 -2.76 -4.56
N PRO A 91 13.83 -2.89 -5.89
CA PRO A 91 14.02 -1.76 -6.81
C PRO A 91 13.06 -0.58 -6.56
N ALA A 92 11.81 -0.87 -6.21
CA ALA A 92 10.79 0.14 -5.94
C ALA A 92 11.08 0.88 -4.63
N CYS A 93 11.39 0.15 -3.55
CA CYS A 93 11.72 0.72 -2.25
C CYS A 93 13.03 1.52 -2.28
N ALA A 94 14.07 1.04 -2.98
CA ALA A 94 15.30 1.81 -3.16
C ALA A 94 15.07 3.08 -4.00
N THR A 95 14.20 3.02 -5.01
CA THR A 95 13.80 4.19 -5.80
C THR A 95 13.01 5.19 -4.95
N MET A 96 12.10 4.70 -4.11
CA MET A 96 11.32 5.50 -3.17
C MET A 96 12.24 6.23 -2.19
N ALA A 97 13.19 5.53 -1.58
CA ALA A 97 14.17 6.14 -0.68
C ALA A 97 14.93 7.26 -1.41
N ASP A 98 15.50 6.97 -2.58
CA ASP A 98 16.25 7.95 -3.37
C ASP A 98 15.43 9.18 -3.81
N LEU A 99 14.14 9.02 -4.13
CA LEU A 99 13.30 10.11 -4.64
C LEU A 99 12.63 10.93 -3.54
N THR A 100 12.46 10.35 -2.35
CA THR A 100 11.89 11.02 -1.18
C THR A 100 12.95 11.55 -0.22
N GLY A 101 14.19 11.07 -0.31
CA GLY A 101 15.25 11.39 0.66
C GLY A 101 14.95 10.87 2.07
N CYS A 102 13.95 10.00 2.22
CA CYS A 102 13.57 9.33 3.46
C CYS A 102 14.23 7.95 3.55
N LEU A 103 14.36 7.42 4.76
CA LEU A 103 14.57 5.99 4.94
C LEU A 103 13.28 5.25 4.56
N VAL A 104 13.37 4.11 3.88
CA VAL A 104 12.20 3.25 3.59
C VAL A 104 12.37 1.91 4.28
N ALA A 105 11.41 1.49 5.09
CA ALA A 105 11.39 0.21 5.77
C ALA A 105 10.33 -0.69 5.14
N SER A 106 10.72 -1.65 4.30
CA SER A 106 9.79 -2.57 3.63
C SER A 106 9.53 -3.79 4.50
N VAL A 107 8.26 -4.09 4.78
CA VAL A 107 7.84 -5.26 5.56
C VAL A 107 7.50 -6.43 4.63
N ASP A 108 8.08 -7.60 4.88
CA ASP A 108 7.82 -8.85 4.16
C ASP A 108 6.79 -9.68 4.95
N TYR A 109 5.53 -9.27 4.86
CA TYR A 109 4.43 -9.87 5.61
C TYR A 109 4.02 -11.23 5.00
N ARG A 110 3.43 -12.12 5.81
CA ARG A 110 2.94 -13.43 5.32
C ARG A 110 1.85 -13.27 4.26
N LEU A 111 1.90 -14.13 3.25
CA LEU A 111 1.01 -14.06 2.08
C LEU A 111 -0.05 -15.17 2.09
N ALA A 112 -1.21 -14.82 1.55
CA ALA A 112 -2.23 -15.78 1.18
C ALA A 112 -1.82 -16.55 -0.10
N PRO A 113 -2.36 -17.76 -0.35
CA PRO A 113 -3.31 -18.51 0.48
C PRO A 113 -2.67 -19.31 1.62
N GLU A 114 -1.33 -19.35 1.73
CA GLU A 114 -0.66 -20.11 2.79
C GLU A 114 -0.97 -19.55 4.18
N HIS A 115 -1.14 -18.23 4.27
CA HIS A 115 -1.53 -17.48 5.45
C HIS A 115 -2.63 -16.49 5.06
N PRO A 116 -3.90 -16.92 4.97
CA PRO A 116 -5.01 -16.06 4.57
C PRO A 116 -5.27 -14.98 5.64
N PHE A 117 -6.19 -14.06 5.33
CA PHE A 117 -6.65 -13.04 6.27
C PHE A 117 -7.00 -13.67 7.64
N PRO A 118 -6.56 -13.06 8.77
CA PRO A 118 -5.87 -11.77 8.90
C PRO A 118 -4.32 -11.86 9.00
N ALA A 119 -3.68 -12.98 8.68
CA ALA A 119 -2.29 -13.24 9.07
C ALA A 119 -1.26 -12.17 8.60
N GLY A 120 -1.30 -11.77 7.33
CA GLY A 120 -0.42 -10.72 6.81
C GLY A 120 -0.71 -9.32 7.40
N LEU A 121 -1.98 -9.04 7.70
CA LEU A 121 -2.39 -7.80 8.36
C LEU A 121 -1.87 -7.73 9.80
N GLU A 122 -1.92 -8.83 10.54
CA GLU A 122 -1.37 -8.94 11.89
C GLU A 122 0.14 -8.73 11.90
N ASP A 123 0.87 -9.21 10.89
CA ASP A 123 2.30 -8.96 10.74
C ASP A 123 2.59 -7.45 10.55
N CYS A 124 1.88 -6.79 9.64
CA CYS A 124 1.99 -5.35 9.40
C CYS A 124 1.65 -4.53 10.66
N GLU A 125 0.58 -4.87 11.36
CA GLU A 125 0.18 -4.22 12.61
C GLU A 125 1.25 -4.41 13.70
N ARG A 126 1.77 -5.63 13.86
CA ARG A 126 2.80 -5.97 14.84
C ARG A 126 4.07 -5.15 14.63
N VAL A 127 4.53 -5.05 13.38
CA VAL A 127 5.71 -4.26 13.01
C VAL A 127 5.47 -2.77 13.26
N THR A 128 4.29 -2.27 12.90
CA THR A 128 3.93 -0.87 13.09
C THR A 128 3.91 -0.49 14.57
N ARG A 129 3.23 -1.28 15.42
CA ARG A 129 3.19 -1.05 16.87
C ARG A 129 4.60 -1.02 17.46
N LEU A 130 5.45 -2.00 17.10
CA LEU A 130 6.83 -2.03 17.59
C LEU A 130 7.60 -0.75 17.29
N PHE A 131 7.50 -0.24 16.07
CA PHE A 131 8.25 0.94 15.68
C PHE A 131 7.62 2.25 16.17
N LEU A 132 6.32 2.28 16.42
CA LEU A 132 5.69 3.41 17.12
C LEU A 132 6.11 3.47 18.60
N ASP A 133 6.29 2.31 19.25
CA ASP A 133 6.75 2.22 20.63
C ASP A 133 8.27 2.45 20.76
N GLU A 134 9.04 1.98 19.77
CA GLU A 134 10.50 2.04 19.74
C GLU A 134 11.05 2.64 18.42
N PRO A 135 10.77 3.93 18.11
CA PRO A 135 11.08 4.55 16.81
C PRO A 135 12.57 4.54 16.46
N ALA A 136 13.44 4.59 17.47
CA ALA A 136 14.88 4.50 17.29
C ALA A 136 15.33 3.19 16.62
N ARG A 137 14.57 2.08 16.77
CA ARG A 137 14.87 0.81 16.08
C ARG A 137 14.71 0.91 14.58
N LEU A 138 13.85 1.83 14.12
CA LEU A 138 13.59 2.13 12.73
C LEU A 138 14.49 3.25 12.19
N GLY A 139 15.32 3.88 13.04
CA GLY A 139 16.12 5.04 12.66
C GLY A 139 15.33 6.35 12.58
N ALA A 140 14.14 6.40 13.17
CA ALA A 140 13.33 7.60 13.36
C ALA A 140 13.68 8.29 14.69
N SER A 141 13.63 9.63 14.74
CA SER A 141 13.85 10.40 15.97
C SER A 141 12.73 10.22 17.00
N ASP A 142 11.50 10.04 16.51
CA ASP A 142 10.29 9.86 17.29
C ASP A 142 9.21 9.17 16.44
N ALA A 143 8.13 8.73 17.08
CA ALA A 143 7.04 8.01 16.44
C ALA A 143 6.24 8.85 15.44
N ASP A 144 6.23 10.18 15.60
CA ASP A 144 5.48 11.09 14.72
C ASP A 144 6.19 11.24 13.36
N ARG A 145 7.45 10.78 13.23
CA ARG A 145 8.21 10.68 11.97
C ARG A 145 7.95 9.41 11.17
N ILE A 146 7.16 8.47 11.69
CA ILE A 146 6.82 7.26 10.97
C ILE A 146 5.60 7.53 10.09
N VAL A 147 5.74 7.28 8.79
CA VAL A 147 4.69 7.42 7.80
C VAL A 147 4.35 6.04 7.26
N LEU A 148 3.09 5.62 7.34
CA LEU A 148 2.66 4.39 6.68
C LEU A 148 2.55 4.63 5.19
N VAL A 149 3.12 3.72 4.40
CA VAL A 149 3.02 3.77 2.94
C VAL A 149 2.67 2.39 2.44
N GLY A 150 1.82 2.30 1.43
CA GLY A 150 1.59 1.04 0.76
C GLY A 150 0.99 1.21 -0.60
N ASP A 151 1.20 0.22 -1.47
CA ASP A 151 0.66 0.22 -2.82
C ASP A 151 -0.29 -0.94 -3.08
N SER A 152 -1.38 -0.71 -3.82
CA SER A 152 -2.37 -1.74 -4.13
C SER A 152 -2.90 -2.41 -2.83
N ALA A 153 -2.75 -3.73 -2.69
CA ALA A 153 -3.03 -4.48 -1.46
C ALA A 153 -2.21 -4.02 -0.24
N GLY A 154 -0.98 -3.51 -0.42
CA GLY A 154 -0.22 -2.89 0.67
C GLY A 154 -0.81 -1.56 1.11
N GLY A 155 -1.43 -0.81 0.19
CA GLY A 155 -2.21 0.38 0.51
C GLY A 155 -3.46 0.06 1.33
N ASN A 156 -4.11 -1.08 1.05
CA ASN A 156 -5.17 -1.63 1.90
C ASN A 156 -4.65 -1.89 3.32
N LEU A 157 -3.54 -2.64 3.46
CA LEU A 157 -2.93 -2.94 4.76
C LEU A 157 -2.57 -1.67 5.55
N ALA A 158 -2.02 -0.64 4.88
CA ALA A 158 -1.67 0.63 5.52
C ALA A 158 -2.90 1.37 6.09
N ALA A 159 -3.99 1.39 5.33
CA ALA A 159 -5.27 1.96 5.77
C ALA A 159 -5.84 1.18 6.96
N VAL A 160 -5.90 -0.15 6.87
CA VAL A 160 -6.47 -1.01 7.92
C VAL A 160 -5.65 -0.98 9.20
N VAL A 161 -4.31 -0.98 9.11
CA VAL A 161 -3.46 -0.81 10.31
C VAL A 161 -3.75 0.52 11.00
N SER A 162 -3.95 1.60 10.24
CA SER A 162 -4.32 2.90 10.82
C SER A 162 -5.68 2.86 11.53
N LEU A 163 -6.67 2.17 10.93
CA LEU A 163 -7.98 1.94 11.53
C LEU A 163 -7.88 1.16 12.85
N ARG A 164 -7.16 0.03 12.85
CA ARG A 164 -6.98 -0.82 14.04
C ARG A 164 -6.24 -0.11 15.17
N LEU A 165 -5.19 0.66 14.86
CA LEU A 165 -4.47 1.45 15.85
C LEU A 165 -5.40 2.49 16.52
N HIS A 166 -6.22 3.18 15.72
CA HIS A 166 -7.19 4.14 16.24
C HIS A 166 -8.24 3.46 17.12
N ALA A 167 -8.86 2.38 16.64
CA ALA A 167 -9.88 1.63 17.37
C ALA A 167 -9.35 1.04 18.69
N ALA A 168 -8.08 0.64 18.73
CA ALA A 168 -7.42 0.14 19.93
C ALA A 168 -7.00 1.24 20.92
N GLY A 169 -7.19 2.53 20.58
CA GLY A 169 -6.67 3.66 21.38
C GLY A 169 -5.15 3.69 21.45
N HIS A 170 -4.46 2.99 20.56
CA HIS A 170 -3.01 3.00 20.47
C HIS A 170 -2.54 4.30 19.84
N ARG A 171 -1.28 4.69 20.10
CA ARG A 171 -0.65 5.75 19.31
C ARG A 171 -0.67 5.35 17.84
N GLY A 172 -1.23 6.20 16.98
CA GLY A 172 -1.21 6.02 15.52
C GLY A 172 -0.07 6.81 14.86
N VAL A 173 0.15 6.55 13.57
CA VAL A 173 1.00 7.42 12.74
C VAL A 173 0.31 8.77 12.49
N ARG A 174 1.10 9.79 12.18
CA ARG A 174 0.57 11.12 11.81
C ARG A 174 0.14 11.19 10.36
N ARG A 175 0.80 10.45 9.48
CA ARG A 175 0.61 10.46 8.04
C ARG A 175 0.52 9.05 7.46
N GLN A 176 -0.27 8.91 6.42
CA GLN A 176 -0.27 7.73 5.55
C GLN A 176 -0.32 8.12 4.07
N ILE A 177 0.34 7.33 3.22
CA ILE A 177 0.35 7.51 1.76
C ILE A 177 -0.13 6.21 1.12
N LEU A 178 -1.26 6.27 0.44
CA LEU A 178 -1.95 5.14 -0.15
C LEU A 178 -1.85 5.22 -1.67
N LEU A 179 -1.07 4.32 -2.26
CA LEU A 179 -0.80 4.30 -3.70
C LEU A 179 -1.77 3.30 -4.36
N TYR A 180 -2.74 3.82 -5.11
CA TYR A 180 -3.81 3.09 -5.81
C TYR A 180 -4.36 1.92 -4.98
N PRO A 181 -4.82 2.22 -3.74
CA PRO A 181 -5.13 1.18 -2.75
C PRO A 181 -6.35 0.36 -3.14
N VAL A 182 -6.38 -0.90 -2.68
CA VAL A 182 -7.64 -1.67 -2.63
C VAL A 182 -8.42 -1.23 -1.39
N THR A 183 -9.67 -0.78 -1.53
CA THR A 183 -10.46 -0.27 -0.39
C THR A 183 -11.86 -0.86 -0.31
N GLN A 184 -12.25 -1.64 -1.32
CA GLN A 184 -13.49 -2.41 -1.39
C GLN A 184 -13.18 -3.84 -1.88
N CYS A 185 -14.17 -4.74 -1.89
CA CYS A 185 -14.08 -6.15 -2.29
C CYS A 185 -15.22 -6.60 -3.23
N ASP A 186 -15.94 -5.65 -3.83
CA ASP A 186 -16.87 -5.90 -4.95
C ASP A 186 -16.28 -5.38 -6.26
N HIS A 187 -15.60 -6.27 -6.98
CA HIS A 187 -14.96 -6.02 -8.28
C HIS A 187 -15.65 -6.76 -9.43
N ASP A 188 -16.87 -7.27 -9.23
CA ASP A 188 -17.68 -7.80 -10.33
C ASP A 188 -18.32 -6.61 -11.08
N PRO A 189 -18.07 -6.47 -12.39
CA PRO A 189 -18.60 -5.33 -13.18
C PRO A 189 -20.14 -5.26 -13.20
N ARG A 190 -20.85 -6.33 -12.80
CA ARG A 190 -22.32 -6.37 -12.75
C ARG A 190 -22.89 -5.82 -11.45
N THR A 191 -22.14 -5.89 -10.34
CA THR A 191 -22.62 -5.55 -8.99
C THR A 191 -21.90 -4.34 -8.40
N SER A 192 -20.61 -4.18 -8.71
CA SER A 192 -19.78 -3.13 -8.16
C SER A 192 -20.39 -1.74 -8.37
N PRO A 193 -20.38 -0.85 -7.37
CA PRO A 193 -20.89 0.50 -7.54
C PRO A 193 -20.02 1.32 -8.51
N PHE A 194 -18.76 0.93 -8.70
CA PHE A 194 -17.73 1.77 -9.32
C PHE A 194 -17.70 1.70 -10.86
N PRO A 195 -17.82 2.84 -11.56
CA PRO A 195 -17.63 2.90 -13.01
C PRO A 195 -16.26 2.42 -13.50
N SER A 196 -15.18 2.63 -12.75
CA SER A 196 -13.84 2.14 -13.09
C SER A 196 -13.81 0.61 -13.21
N VAL A 197 -14.49 -0.10 -12.30
CA VAL A 197 -14.63 -1.57 -12.33
C VAL A 197 -15.32 -2.03 -13.61
N ARG A 198 -16.33 -1.30 -14.09
CA ARG A 198 -17.04 -1.61 -15.35
C ARG A 198 -16.27 -1.27 -16.61
N ASN A 199 -15.53 -0.16 -16.59
CA ASN A 199 -14.97 0.44 -17.80
C ASN A 199 -13.50 0.10 -18.03
N LEU A 200 -12.77 -0.29 -16.98
CA LEU A 200 -11.31 -0.44 -16.99
C LEU A 200 -10.82 -1.81 -16.53
N GLY A 201 -11.70 -2.73 -16.12
CA GLY A 201 -11.26 -4.02 -15.58
C GLY A 201 -11.07 -5.16 -16.59
N ASP A 202 -11.27 -4.94 -17.90
CA ASP A 202 -11.04 -5.98 -18.93
C ASP A 202 -9.79 -5.75 -19.81
N ASP A 203 -9.40 -4.48 -20.02
CA ASP A 203 -8.49 -4.07 -21.10
C ASP A 203 -7.09 -3.64 -20.64
N TYR A 204 -6.86 -3.60 -19.33
CA TYR A 204 -5.66 -3.02 -18.73
C TYR A 204 -4.90 -4.05 -17.89
N ARG A 205 -3.76 -3.64 -17.32
CA ARG A 205 -2.80 -4.53 -16.65
C ARG A 205 -3.40 -5.37 -15.52
N LEU A 206 -4.32 -4.79 -14.74
CA LEU A 206 -5.03 -5.45 -13.67
C LEU A 206 -6.47 -5.62 -14.12
N THR A 207 -7.02 -6.83 -13.99
CA THR A 207 -8.37 -7.17 -14.45
C THR A 207 -9.36 -7.44 -13.31
N ASN A 208 -10.66 -7.35 -13.59
CA ASN A 208 -11.71 -7.73 -12.64
C ASN A 208 -11.52 -9.16 -12.12
N THR A 209 -11.16 -10.09 -13.03
CA THR A 209 -10.94 -11.50 -12.68
C THR A 209 -9.76 -11.65 -11.75
N GLU A 210 -8.61 -11.05 -12.07
CA GLU A 210 -7.42 -11.14 -11.20
C GLU A 210 -7.69 -10.60 -9.80
N VAL A 211 -8.38 -9.46 -9.66
CA VAL A 211 -8.72 -8.91 -8.34
C VAL A 211 -9.67 -9.84 -7.58
N GLN A 212 -10.67 -10.41 -8.25
CA GLN A 212 -11.58 -11.38 -7.61
C GLN A 212 -10.84 -12.65 -7.16
N ASP A 213 -9.92 -13.17 -7.97
CA ASP A 213 -9.08 -14.31 -7.61
C ASP A 213 -8.18 -13.99 -6.39
N TYR A 214 -7.60 -12.80 -6.34
CA TYR A 214 -6.82 -12.36 -5.17
C TYR A 214 -7.66 -12.29 -3.90
N VAL A 215 -8.87 -11.73 -3.99
CA VAL A 215 -9.80 -11.66 -2.85
C VAL A 215 -10.22 -13.08 -2.41
N GLU A 216 -10.44 -14.00 -3.34
CA GLU A 216 -10.78 -15.40 -3.03
C GLU A 216 -9.64 -16.15 -2.33
N LEU A 217 -8.38 -15.92 -2.72
CA LEU A 217 -7.24 -16.51 -2.04
C LEU A 217 -6.99 -15.88 -0.66
N TYR A 218 -7.28 -14.59 -0.52
CA TYR A 218 -7.00 -13.81 0.68
C TYR A 218 -8.05 -13.99 1.77
N VAL A 219 -9.34 -13.90 1.43
CA VAL A 219 -10.45 -13.88 2.40
C VAL A 219 -10.99 -15.31 2.58
N PRO A 220 -10.80 -15.95 3.74
CA PRO A 220 -11.26 -17.31 3.96
C PRO A 220 -12.80 -17.38 4.08
N ASP A 221 -13.34 -18.58 3.85
CA ASP A 221 -14.77 -18.85 4.06
C ASP A 221 -15.23 -18.45 5.47
N GLY A 222 -16.34 -17.73 5.54
CA GLY A 222 -16.93 -17.25 6.80
C GLY A 222 -16.47 -15.87 7.26
N VAL A 223 -15.51 -15.25 6.56
CA VAL A 223 -15.20 -13.82 6.71
C VAL A 223 -16.02 -13.03 5.70
N GLU A 224 -16.77 -12.05 6.19
CA GLU A 224 -17.54 -11.15 5.33
C GLU A 224 -16.59 -10.20 4.58
N ARG A 225 -16.71 -10.13 3.26
CA ARG A 225 -15.91 -9.20 2.44
C ARG A 225 -16.20 -7.72 2.76
N SER A 226 -17.29 -7.44 3.46
CA SER A 226 -17.63 -6.11 3.97
C SER A 226 -17.00 -5.78 5.32
N ASP A 227 -16.23 -6.69 5.92
CA ASP A 227 -15.49 -6.42 7.14
C ASP A 227 -14.55 -5.21 6.93
N PRO A 228 -14.55 -4.19 7.81
CA PRO A 228 -13.66 -3.04 7.70
C PRO A 228 -12.17 -3.36 7.63
N ASP A 229 -11.74 -4.52 8.14
CA ASP A 229 -10.36 -4.98 8.05
C ASP A 229 -10.01 -5.58 6.68
N VAL A 230 -11.00 -5.78 5.81
CA VAL A 230 -10.88 -6.26 4.44
C VAL A 230 -11.20 -5.12 3.46
N ALA A 231 -12.32 -4.44 3.68
CA ALA A 231 -12.83 -3.31 2.89
C ALA A 231 -12.88 -2.03 3.74
N PRO A 232 -11.75 -1.32 3.95
CA PRO A 232 -11.67 -0.17 4.85
C PRO A 232 -12.58 1.00 4.47
N LEU A 233 -13.06 1.07 3.22
CA LEU A 233 -14.08 2.04 2.81
C LEU A 233 -15.41 1.84 3.54
N LEU A 234 -15.69 0.65 4.05
CA LEU A 234 -16.92 0.32 4.78
C LEU A 234 -16.78 0.46 6.30
N ALA A 235 -15.65 0.99 6.79
CA ALA A 235 -15.50 1.27 8.21
C ALA A 235 -16.61 2.23 8.68
N PRO A 236 -17.28 1.94 9.81
CA PRO A 236 -18.38 2.77 10.31
C PRO A 236 -17.93 4.13 10.83
N ASP A 237 -16.64 4.25 11.17
CA ASP A 237 -16.01 5.49 11.62
C ASP A 237 -14.62 5.63 11.00
N LEU A 238 -14.39 6.76 10.34
CA LEU A 238 -13.14 7.15 9.71
C LEU A 238 -12.53 8.39 10.37
N ALA A 239 -13.15 8.91 11.44
CA ALA A 239 -12.62 10.04 12.19
C ALA A 239 -11.30 9.66 12.86
N GLY A 240 -10.45 10.67 13.12
CA GLY A 240 -9.19 10.45 13.84
C GLY A 240 -8.13 9.64 13.08
N GLN A 241 -8.35 9.31 11.81
CA GLN A 241 -7.35 8.70 10.94
C GLN A 241 -6.19 9.67 10.61
N PRO A 242 -5.00 9.15 10.25
CA PRO A 242 -3.83 9.95 9.87
C PRO A 242 -4.12 10.93 8.72
N GLU A 243 -3.36 12.03 8.62
CA GLU A 243 -3.34 12.84 7.39
C GLU A 243 -3.03 11.91 6.22
N THR A 244 -3.83 11.96 5.17
CA THR A 244 -3.83 10.91 4.15
C THR A 244 -3.63 11.50 2.76
N LEU A 245 -2.62 11.00 2.06
CA LEU A 245 -2.49 11.20 0.62
C LEU A 245 -2.90 9.90 -0.09
N VAL A 246 -3.98 9.95 -0.87
CA VAL A 246 -4.35 8.89 -1.81
C VAL A 246 -3.89 9.29 -3.20
N ILE A 247 -3.09 8.44 -3.85
CA ILE A 247 -2.70 8.62 -5.25
C ILE A 247 -3.35 7.53 -6.10
N THR A 248 -4.21 7.88 -7.04
CA THR A 248 -4.86 6.91 -7.95
C THR A 248 -4.27 6.96 -9.36
N ALA A 249 -4.53 5.93 -10.16
CA ALA A 249 -4.15 5.87 -11.56
C ALA A 249 -5.39 6.05 -12.46
N GLU A 250 -5.30 6.86 -13.52
CA GLU A 250 -6.47 7.14 -14.39
C GLU A 250 -7.04 5.87 -15.05
N LEU A 251 -6.15 4.96 -15.48
CA LEU A 251 -6.46 3.74 -16.23
C LEU A 251 -6.35 2.50 -15.33
N ASP A 252 -7.03 2.54 -14.19
CA ASP A 252 -7.05 1.50 -13.17
C ASP A 252 -8.49 1.21 -12.72
N LEU A 253 -8.85 -0.07 -12.57
CA LEU A 253 -10.16 -0.45 -12.06
C LEU A 253 -10.37 -0.06 -10.59
N LEU A 254 -9.29 0.04 -9.80
CA LEU A 254 -9.34 0.41 -8.37
C LEU A 254 -9.42 1.93 -8.15
N ARG A 255 -9.40 2.71 -9.24
CA ARG A 255 -9.39 4.17 -9.17
C ARG A 255 -10.55 4.71 -8.33
N ASP A 256 -11.79 4.36 -8.68
CA ASP A 256 -12.95 5.01 -8.04
C ASP A 256 -13.09 4.61 -6.56
N GLU A 257 -12.68 3.40 -6.17
CA GLU A 257 -12.71 2.99 -4.74
C GLU A 257 -11.62 3.67 -3.91
N GLY A 258 -10.41 3.86 -4.47
CA GLY A 258 -9.35 4.62 -3.83
C GLY A 258 -9.75 6.09 -3.62
N GLU A 259 -10.35 6.71 -4.65
CA GLU A 259 -10.85 8.09 -4.56
C GLU A 259 -12.01 8.20 -3.57
N ALA A 260 -12.96 7.27 -3.60
CA ALA A 260 -14.07 7.22 -2.64
C ALA A 260 -13.56 7.11 -1.19
N TYR A 261 -12.48 6.38 -0.94
CA TYR A 261 -11.88 6.28 0.38
C TYR A 261 -11.27 7.60 0.86
N GLY A 262 -10.52 8.29 -0.01
CA GLY A 262 -10.00 9.61 0.31
C GLY A 262 -11.11 10.65 0.56
N GLU A 263 -12.17 10.61 -0.24
CA GLU A 263 -13.37 11.45 -0.04
C GLU A 263 -14.10 11.12 1.27
N ALA A 264 -14.21 9.84 1.63
CA ALA A 264 -14.84 9.40 2.88
C ALA A 264 -14.03 9.85 4.12
N LEU A 265 -12.70 9.77 4.06
CA LEU A 265 -11.81 10.31 5.09
C LEU A 265 -11.99 11.83 5.24
N ALA A 266 -12.01 12.57 4.13
CA ALA A 266 -12.22 14.01 4.15
C ALA A 266 -13.60 14.38 4.73
N ALA A 267 -14.64 13.64 4.38
CA ALA A 267 -15.99 13.81 4.93
C ALA A 267 -16.04 13.52 6.45
N ALA A 268 -15.18 12.64 6.96
CA ALA A 268 -15.01 12.36 8.38
C ALA A 268 -14.11 13.38 9.12
N GLY A 269 -13.65 14.44 8.44
CA GLY A 269 -12.85 15.53 9.03
C GLY A 269 -11.34 15.27 9.07
N VAL A 270 -10.84 14.26 8.35
CA VAL A 270 -9.41 14.00 8.18
C VAL A 270 -8.85 14.93 7.10
N ASP A 271 -7.61 15.44 7.24
CA ASP A 271 -6.90 16.05 6.11
C ASP A 271 -6.51 14.95 5.12
N ALA A 272 -7.43 14.67 4.21
CA ALA A 272 -7.28 13.65 3.17
C ALA A 272 -7.30 14.31 1.79
N ARG A 273 -6.32 13.93 0.96
CA ARG A 273 -6.12 14.47 -0.38
C ARG A 273 -6.07 13.35 -1.37
N VAL A 274 -6.71 13.56 -2.51
CA VAL A 274 -6.78 12.60 -3.59
C VAL A 274 -6.11 13.21 -4.81
N HIS A 275 -5.08 12.53 -5.33
CA HIS A 275 -4.39 12.91 -6.57
C HIS A 275 -4.47 11.78 -7.59
N ARG A 276 -5.14 12.03 -8.70
CA ARG A 276 -5.17 11.09 -9.83
C ARG A 276 -4.01 11.39 -10.78
N VAL A 277 -3.21 10.37 -11.10
CA VAL A 277 -2.14 10.47 -12.10
C VAL A 277 -2.69 10.13 -13.49
N ASP A 278 -2.73 11.14 -14.36
CA ASP A 278 -3.25 11.02 -15.72
C ASP A 278 -2.44 10.05 -16.59
N GLY A 279 -3.13 9.17 -17.30
CA GLY A 279 -2.58 8.14 -18.18
C GLY A 279 -1.83 7.01 -17.48
N ALA A 280 -1.79 6.99 -16.15
CA ALA A 280 -1.13 5.92 -15.39
C ALA A 280 -1.97 4.64 -15.36
N LEU A 281 -1.28 3.50 -15.32
CA LEU A 281 -1.83 2.16 -15.10
C LEU A 281 -1.60 1.72 -13.66
N HIS A 282 -2.33 0.71 -13.19
CA HIS A 282 -2.07 0.06 -11.91
C HIS A 282 -0.60 -0.40 -11.76
N GLY A 283 -0.03 -0.20 -10.57
CA GLY A 283 1.36 -0.60 -10.26
C GLY A 283 2.43 0.26 -10.94
N PHE A 284 2.14 1.53 -11.21
CA PHE A 284 3.07 2.42 -11.92
C PHE A 284 4.31 2.81 -11.09
N ILE A 285 4.35 2.59 -9.77
CA ILE A 285 5.54 2.92 -8.96
C ILE A 285 6.74 2.01 -9.26
N SER A 286 6.50 0.86 -9.88
CA SER A 286 7.56 -0.08 -10.28
C SER A 286 8.12 0.23 -11.67
N LEU A 287 7.64 1.30 -12.33
CA LEU A 287 8.16 1.75 -13.62
C LEU A 287 9.56 2.39 -13.48
N PRO A 288 10.32 2.53 -14.57
CA PRO A 288 11.59 3.24 -14.54
C PRO A 288 11.46 4.69 -14.07
N ARG A 289 12.50 5.20 -13.39
CA ARG A 289 12.56 6.55 -12.78
C ARG A 289 12.22 7.72 -13.72
N PHE A 290 12.41 7.55 -15.03
CA PHE A 290 12.12 8.58 -16.03
C PHE A 290 10.64 8.60 -16.47
N SER A 291 9.84 7.60 -16.09
CA SER A 291 8.41 7.55 -16.40
C SER A 291 7.71 8.79 -15.87
N ARG A 292 6.83 9.40 -16.69
CA ARG A 292 6.08 10.59 -16.30
C ARG A 292 5.21 10.33 -15.07
N SER A 293 4.45 9.24 -15.07
CA SER A 293 3.52 8.91 -13.98
C SER A 293 4.23 8.76 -12.64
N LEU A 294 5.40 8.11 -12.65
CA LEU A 294 6.20 7.93 -11.45
C LEU A 294 6.77 9.25 -10.94
N ARG A 295 7.31 10.10 -11.83
CA ARG A 295 7.82 11.43 -11.42
C ARG A 295 6.73 12.28 -10.81
N GLU A 296 5.56 12.34 -11.46
CA GLU A 296 4.40 13.10 -10.97
C GLU A 296 3.97 12.61 -9.57
N ALA A 297 3.86 11.29 -9.36
CA ALA A 297 3.52 10.76 -8.04
C ALA A 297 4.53 11.14 -6.96
N TYR A 298 5.84 11.07 -7.25
CA TYR A 298 6.86 11.48 -6.28
C TYR A 298 6.92 12.99 -6.05
N GLU A 299 6.57 13.82 -7.04
CA GLU A 299 6.40 15.26 -6.84
C GLU A 299 5.27 15.54 -5.83
N VAL A 300 4.14 14.84 -5.96
CA VAL A 300 3.00 14.96 -5.03
C VAL A 300 3.33 14.39 -3.65
N ILE A 301 4.01 13.25 -3.57
CA ILE A 301 4.48 12.67 -2.30
C ILE A 301 5.40 13.64 -1.58
N ASN A 302 6.39 14.21 -2.28
CA ASN A 302 7.33 15.14 -1.67
C ASN A 302 6.63 16.42 -1.20
N ALA A 303 5.69 16.97 -1.98
CA ALA A 303 4.89 18.11 -1.55
C ALA A 303 4.11 17.81 -0.27
N PHE A 304 3.47 16.64 -0.18
CA PHE A 304 2.76 16.20 1.03
C PHE A 304 3.69 16.02 2.24
N LEU A 305 4.89 15.48 2.04
CA LEU A 305 5.88 15.31 3.10
C LEU A 305 6.48 16.65 3.58
N ASP A 306 6.63 17.63 2.68
CA ASP A 306 7.22 18.95 2.99
C ASP A 306 6.31 19.87 3.78
N GLU A 307 5.01 19.57 3.80
CA GLU A 307 4.07 20.33 4.60
C GLU A 307 4.26 20.07 6.09
N PRO A 308 3.98 21.06 6.96
CA PRO A 308 3.98 20.83 8.40
C PRO A 308 2.84 19.88 8.78
N VAL A 309 3.10 18.95 9.70
CA VAL A 309 2.06 18.09 10.27
C VAL A 309 1.05 18.97 11.02
N THR A 310 -0.23 18.88 10.68
CA THR A 310 -1.29 19.59 11.39
C THR A 310 -1.38 19.07 12.83
N THR A 311 -1.33 19.99 13.79
CA THR A 311 -1.42 19.62 15.20
C THR A 311 -2.86 19.21 15.51
N ARG A 312 -3.09 17.91 15.76
CA ARG A 312 -4.36 17.48 16.37
C ARG A 312 -4.52 18.18 17.74
N PRO A 313 -5.72 18.69 18.08
CA PRO A 313 -5.98 19.11 19.45
C PRO A 313 -5.71 17.92 20.37
N SER A 314 -4.92 18.14 21.43
CA SER A 314 -4.64 17.11 22.42
C SER A 314 -5.94 16.72 23.13
N THR A 315 -6.49 15.55 22.83
CA THR A 315 -7.50 14.91 23.69
C THR A 315 -6.79 14.31 24.89
N VAL A 316 -6.30 15.17 25.79
CA VAL A 316 -5.96 14.82 27.16
C VAL A 316 -6.60 15.87 28.05
N GLU A 317 -7.91 15.74 28.25
CA GLU A 317 -8.50 16.07 29.55
C GLU A 317 -8.86 14.74 30.19
N ALA A 318 -7.99 14.32 31.10
CA ALA A 318 -8.30 13.28 32.06
C ALA A 318 -9.54 13.72 32.85
N ALA A 319 -10.54 12.86 32.92
CA ALA A 319 -11.60 13.00 33.90
C ALA A 319 -10.97 12.94 35.31
N GLU A 320 -11.05 14.06 36.03
CA GLU A 320 -11.03 14.08 37.51
C GLU A 320 -12.38 13.61 38.07
#